data_AF-A0A967RH09-F1
#
_entry.id   AF-A0A967RH09-F1
#
_cell.length_a   1.000
_cell.length_b   1.000
_cell.length_c   1.000
_cell.angle_alpha   90.00
_cell.angle_beta   90.00
_cell.angle_gamma   90.00
#
_symmetry.space_group_name_H-M   'P 1'
#
loop_
_entity.id
_entity.type
_entity.pdbx_description
1 polymer ?
#
loop_
_entity_poly.entity_id
_entity_poly.type
_entity_poly.pdbx_seq_one_letter_code
_entity_poly.pdbx_strand_id
1 'polypeptide(L)'
;YGSDQVTVQVQNIIYVDITATGDDDGTTWANAFDTIGEAISESVAGNEIRVADGTYNLTSTLNVDKAISLLGGYAGQGEGEDDNNTIIDGGGVRRCIYVTGNATIDRFTIQNGFVYADGAGMKVHNCSPTVTNCIFSSNHADGGDGDGGGMHNWNSSPTVTNCVFQNNIAGDDGGGLCNKSGSSGTFTNCVFSNNSTQGDNQDGKSDGGGVFNTSSETNPVCSNPSFTNCVFTGNSTVRDGGGACDADQTGTSGDPTPSYTNCVFYDNSASDDGGGISIKDGADSTLTNCVFVNNSSSDKGGGAQNTKSSTNPSYINCTFYGNSAGDDGGGIISQ
;
A
#
# COMPACT_ATOMS: atom_id res chain seq x y z
N TYR A 1 44.74 -23.50 1.08
CA TYR A 1 44.00 -22.92 -0.05
C TYR A 1 42.63 -23.57 -0.09
N GLY A 2 41.70 -23.09 0.73
CA GLY A 2 40.29 -23.46 0.62
C GLY A 2 39.73 -22.66 -0.53
N SER A 3 39.29 -23.33 -1.58
CA SER A 3 38.56 -22.69 -2.67
C SER A 3 37.18 -22.36 -2.15
N ASP A 4 36.91 -21.09 -1.88
CA ASP A 4 35.55 -20.58 -1.83
C ASP A 4 34.95 -20.81 -3.23
N GLN A 5 34.18 -21.89 -3.34
CA GLN A 5 33.25 -22.10 -4.45
C GLN A 5 32.21 -20.98 -4.31
N VAL A 6 32.44 -19.87 -4.99
CA VAL A 6 31.38 -18.91 -5.29
C VAL A 6 30.40 -19.66 -6.19
N THR A 7 29.39 -20.26 -5.57
CA THR A 7 28.22 -20.77 -6.29
C THR A 7 27.55 -19.55 -6.88
N VAL A 8 27.86 -19.23 -8.13
CA VAL A 8 27.02 -18.34 -8.94
C VAL A 8 25.70 -19.10 -9.08
N GLN A 9 24.73 -18.77 -8.24
CA GLN A 9 23.35 -19.20 -8.45
C GLN A 9 22.97 -18.62 -9.82
N VAL A 10 22.91 -19.49 -10.84
CA VAL A 10 22.37 -19.08 -12.13
C VAL A 10 20.93 -18.70 -11.87
N GLN A 11 20.59 -17.43 -12.09
CA GLN A 11 19.22 -16.95 -12.03
C GLN A 11 18.43 -17.70 -13.10
N ASN A 12 17.60 -18.66 -12.67
CA ASN A 12 16.70 -19.36 -13.56
C ASN A 12 15.49 -18.46 -13.82
N ILE A 13 15.17 -18.30 -15.10
CA ILE A 13 13.93 -17.65 -15.55
C ILE A 13 12.87 -18.73 -15.62
N ILE A 14 11.72 -18.45 -15.03
CA ILE A 14 10.50 -19.27 -15.04
C ILE A 14 9.42 -18.48 -15.77
N TYR A 15 8.70 -19.13 -16.67
CA TYR A 15 7.66 -18.51 -17.49
C TYR A 15 6.26 -18.92 -16.99
N VAL A 16 5.32 -17.96 -17.02
CA VAL A 16 3.91 -18.17 -16.68
C VAL A 16 3.02 -17.58 -17.78
N ASP A 17 2.16 -18.39 -18.38
CA ASP A 17 1.25 -17.98 -19.46
C ASP A 17 0.00 -18.85 -19.38
N ILE A 18 -1.15 -18.24 -19.05
CA ILE A 18 -2.44 -18.94 -18.91
C ILE A 18 -2.94 -19.54 -20.25
N THR A 19 -2.29 -19.19 -21.36
CA THR A 19 -2.62 -19.67 -22.71
C THR A 19 -1.63 -20.72 -23.22
N ALA A 20 -0.59 -21.05 -22.45
CA ALA A 20 0.35 -22.09 -22.82
C ALA A 20 -0.35 -23.45 -22.96
N THR A 21 0.21 -24.31 -23.82
CA THR A 21 -0.34 -25.65 -24.09
C THR A 21 0.73 -26.73 -24.08
N GLY A 22 1.94 -26.39 -23.65
CA GLY A 22 3.10 -27.29 -23.61
C GLY A 22 3.13 -28.12 -22.33
N ASP A 23 4.34 -28.35 -21.83
CA ASP A 23 4.59 -29.31 -20.76
C ASP A 23 4.28 -28.79 -19.33
N ASP A 24 3.87 -27.52 -19.18
CA ASP A 24 3.53 -26.89 -17.88
C ASP A 24 4.68 -27.01 -16.85
N ASP A 25 5.90 -26.69 -17.28
CA ASP A 25 7.14 -26.85 -16.48
C ASP A 25 7.91 -25.54 -16.26
N GLY A 26 7.41 -24.43 -16.80
CA GLY A 26 7.98 -23.10 -16.67
C GLY A 26 9.29 -22.87 -17.42
N THR A 27 9.78 -23.81 -18.25
CA THR A 27 11.12 -23.74 -18.86
C THR A 27 11.21 -22.80 -20.06
N THR A 28 10.09 -22.58 -20.75
CA THR A 28 9.94 -21.69 -21.91
C THR A 28 8.54 -21.10 -21.93
N TRP A 29 8.26 -20.10 -22.76
CA TRP A 29 6.89 -19.64 -22.97
C TRP A 29 5.93 -20.74 -23.47
N ALA A 30 6.42 -21.68 -24.31
CA ALA A 30 5.59 -22.77 -24.81
C ALA A 30 5.22 -23.78 -23.70
N ASN A 31 6.14 -24.00 -22.77
CA ASN A 31 5.96 -24.87 -21.61
C ASN A 31 5.74 -24.07 -20.32
N ALA A 32 5.23 -22.85 -20.40
CA ALA A 32 5.05 -21.98 -19.24
C ALA A 32 4.09 -22.63 -18.23
N PHE A 33 4.21 -22.26 -16.95
CA PHE A 33 3.19 -22.63 -15.98
C PHE A 33 1.87 -21.93 -16.30
N ASP A 34 0.75 -22.64 -16.13
CA ASP A 34 -0.59 -22.06 -16.30
C ASP A 34 -0.93 -21.05 -15.18
N THR A 35 -0.34 -21.23 -13.99
CA THR A 35 -0.60 -20.37 -12.83
C THR A 35 0.64 -19.74 -12.21
N ILE A 36 0.47 -18.53 -11.68
CA ILE A 36 1.52 -17.83 -10.93
C ILE A 36 1.88 -18.60 -9.64
N GLY A 37 0.89 -19.24 -9.00
CA GLY A 37 1.09 -19.97 -7.74
C GLY A 37 2.02 -21.19 -7.88
N GLU A 38 1.91 -21.92 -8.98
CA GLU A 38 2.80 -23.06 -9.29
C GLU A 38 4.23 -22.58 -9.56
N ALA A 39 4.39 -21.53 -10.38
CA ALA A 39 5.71 -20.94 -10.62
C ALA A 39 6.38 -20.44 -9.35
N ILE A 40 5.62 -19.80 -8.44
CA ILE A 40 6.14 -19.43 -7.12
C ILE A 40 6.56 -20.68 -6.37
N SER A 41 5.73 -21.72 -6.33
CA SER A 41 6.02 -22.96 -5.57
C SER A 41 7.31 -23.64 -6.04
N GLU A 42 7.51 -23.75 -7.36
CA GLU A 42 8.68 -24.40 -7.98
C GLU A 42 9.96 -23.52 -7.99
N SER A 43 9.81 -22.21 -7.79
CA SER A 43 10.96 -21.30 -7.74
C SER A 43 11.82 -21.45 -6.50
N VAL A 44 13.07 -20.98 -6.56
CA VAL A 44 13.94 -20.76 -5.40
C VAL A 44 14.37 -19.30 -5.32
N ALA A 45 14.91 -18.89 -4.16
CA ALA A 45 15.42 -17.53 -3.99
C ALA A 45 16.45 -17.19 -5.08
N GLY A 46 16.31 -16.00 -5.66
CA GLY A 46 17.09 -15.49 -6.78
C GLY A 46 16.50 -15.81 -8.15
N ASN A 47 15.41 -16.57 -8.27
CA ASN A 47 14.74 -16.81 -9.54
C ASN A 47 13.94 -15.59 -10.03
N GLU A 48 13.77 -15.52 -11.34
CA GLU A 48 12.90 -14.57 -12.03
C GLU A 48 11.70 -15.31 -12.59
N ILE A 49 10.49 -14.82 -12.29
CA ILE A 49 9.23 -15.33 -12.81
C ILE A 49 8.66 -14.26 -13.73
N ARG A 50 8.55 -14.57 -15.02
CA ARG A 50 7.97 -13.71 -16.05
C ARG A 50 6.55 -14.16 -16.35
N VAL A 51 5.61 -13.25 -16.21
CA VAL A 51 4.18 -13.53 -16.34
C VAL A 51 3.63 -12.80 -17.56
N ALA A 52 2.99 -13.56 -18.45
CA ALA A 52 2.38 -13.06 -19.67
C ALA A 52 1.15 -12.18 -19.39
N ASP A 53 0.63 -11.57 -20.45
CA ASP A 53 -0.63 -10.83 -20.46
C ASP A 53 -1.78 -11.75 -20.06
N GLY A 54 -2.74 -11.22 -19.31
CA GLY A 54 -3.95 -11.96 -18.99
C GLY A 54 -4.41 -11.78 -17.55
N THR A 55 -5.59 -12.37 -17.28
CA THR A 55 -6.21 -12.37 -15.96
C THR A 55 -6.03 -13.70 -15.27
N TYR A 56 -5.15 -13.73 -14.27
CA TYR A 56 -4.85 -14.88 -13.45
C TYR A 56 -5.81 -14.90 -12.25
N ASN A 57 -6.95 -15.58 -12.44
CA ASN A 57 -7.94 -15.79 -11.40
C ASN A 57 -7.39 -16.72 -10.32
N LEU A 58 -7.23 -16.20 -9.11
CA LEU A 58 -6.64 -16.96 -8.03
C LEU A 58 -7.59 -18.03 -7.51
N THR A 59 -7.06 -19.24 -7.30
CA THR A 59 -7.73 -20.30 -6.53
C THR A 59 -7.33 -20.24 -5.06
N SER A 60 -6.13 -19.74 -4.77
CA SER A 60 -5.57 -19.45 -3.44
C SER A 60 -4.75 -18.17 -3.46
N THR A 61 -4.56 -17.55 -2.30
CA THR A 61 -3.63 -16.41 -2.14
C THR A 61 -2.22 -16.79 -2.60
N LEU A 62 -1.55 -15.89 -3.31
CA LEU A 62 -0.15 -16.06 -3.72
C LEU A 62 0.76 -15.80 -2.51
N ASN A 63 1.41 -16.85 -2.01
CA ASN A 63 2.36 -16.73 -0.90
C ASN A 63 3.78 -16.52 -1.45
N VAL A 64 4.28 -15.28 -1.38
CA VAL A 64 5.62 -14.90 -1.82
C VAL A 64 6.54 -14.89 -0.61
N ASP A 65 7.12 -16.06 -0.31
CA ASP A 65 7.89 -16.34 0.91
C ASP A 65 9.41 -16.34 0.72
N LYS A 66 9.87 -16.02 -0.49
CA LYS A 66 11.26 -16.07 -0.92
C LYS A 66 11.65 -14.83 -1.72
N ALA A 67 12.96 -14.57 -1.78
CA ALA A 67 13.52 -13.44 -2.52
C ALA A 67 13.55 -13.75 -4.03
N ILE A 68 12.41 -13.64 -4.71
CA ILE A 68 12.25 -13.83 -6.16
C ILE A 68 11.91 -12.50 -6.83
N SER A 69 12.13 -12.43 -8.14
CA SER A 69 11.57 -11.36 -8.99
C SER A 69 10.31 -11.87 -9.67
N LEU A 70 9.14 -11.38 -9.27
CA LEU A 70 7.86 -11.65 -9.89
C LEU A 70 7.51 -10.46 -10.79
N LEU A 71 7.48 -10.69 -12.11
CA LEU A 71 7.44 -9.63 -13.12
C LEU A 71 6.29 -9.87 -14.11
N GLY A 72 5.30 -8.97 -14.15
CA GLY A 72 4.22 -8.97 -15.13
C GLY A 72 4.61 -8.26 -16.43
N GLY A 73 3.63 -7.90 -17.26
CA GLY A 73 3.80 -7.02 -18.42
C GLY A 73 4.42 -7.65 -19.67
N TYR A 74 4.67 -8.96 -19.68
CA TYR A 74 5.14 -9.67 -20.87
C TYR A 74 3.97 -10.00 -21.80
N ALA A 75 4.18 -10.01 -23.11
CA ALA A 75 3.13 -10.41 -24.06
C ALA A 75 2.89 -11.93 -24.08
N GLY A 76 3.90 -12.72 -23.67
CA GLY A 76 3.90 -14.18 -23.77
C GLY A 76 4.52 -14.68 -25.08
N GLN A 77 4.53 -16.00 -25.29
CA GLN A 77 4.88 -16.64 -26.58
C GLN A 77 6.22 -16.24 -27.24
N GLY A 78 7.23 -15.85 -26.47
CA GLY A 78 8.56 -15.46 -26.99
C GLY A 78 8.75 -13.96 -27.22
N GLU A 79 7.72 -13.17 -26.94
CA GLU A 79 7.73 -11.72 -27.12
C GLU A 79 8.26 -10.99 -25.86
N GLY A 80 8.65 -9.73 -26.04
CA GLY A 80 9.36 -8.92 -25.04
C GLY A 80 8.45 -8.33 -23.96
N GLU A 81 9.01 -7.38 -23.21
CA GLU A 81 8.27 -6.53 -22.28
C GLU A 81 7.59 -5.42 -23.07
N ASP A 82 6.26 -5.37 -23.04
CA ASP A 82 5.46 -4.36 -23.77
C ASP A 82 4.38 -3.71 -22.87
N ASP A 83 4.61 -3.63 -21.56
CA ASP A 83 3.66 -3.07 -20.56
C ASP A 83 2.24 -3.68 -20.67
N ASN A 84 2.18 -4.98 -20.94
CA ASN A 84 0.92 -5.71 -21.06
C ASN A 84 0.17 -5.80 -19.73
N ASN A 85 -1.13 -6.11 -19.79
CA ASN A 85 -2.01 -6.07 -18.64
C ASN A 85 -2.04 -7.42 -17.90
N THR A 86 -0.99 -7.69 -17.13
CA THR A 86 -0.95 -8.86 -16.25
C THR A 86 -1.73 -8.58 -14.96
N ILE A 87 -2.87 -9.26 -14.80
CA ILE A 87 -3.79 -9.07 -13.67
C ILE A 87 -3.74 -10.26 -12.73
N ILE A 88 -3.51 -10.00 -11.44
CA ILE A 88 -3.71 -10.92 -10.33
C ILE A 88 -5.08 -10.62 -9.72
N ASP A 89 -6.04 -11.53 -9.90
CA ASP A 89 -7.43 -11.31 -9.48
C ASP A 89 -7.83 -12.20 -8.30
N GLY A 90 -8.11 -11.57 -7.16
CA GLY A 90 -8.58 -12.23 -5.93
C GLY A 90 -10.02 -12.72 -6.00
N GLY A 91 -10.79 -12.35 -7.03
CA GLY A 91 -12.15 -12.81 -7.29
C GLY A 91 -13.19 -12.38 -6.26
N GLY A 92 -12.88 -11.37 -5.44
CA GLY A 92 -13.75 -10.85 -4.38
C GLY A 92 -13.93 -11.79 -3.19
N VAL A 93 -13.06 -12.80 -3.04
CA VAL A 93 -13.21 -13.82 -1.97
C VAL A 93 -11.92 -14.19 -1.24
N ARG A 94 -10.77 -13.62 -1.63
CA ARG A 94 -9.48 -13.89 -0.96
C ARG A 94 -8.49 -12.75 -1.15
N ARG A 95 -7.45 -12.73 -0.33
CA ARG A 95 -6.28 -11.88 -0.51
C ARG A 95 -5.54 -12.23 -1.80
N CYS A 96 -5.07 -11.24 -2.55
CA CYS A 96 -4.29 -11.51 -3.76
C CYS A 96 -2.89 -12.01 -3.43
N ILE A 97 -2.11 -11.24 -2.67
CA ILE A 97 -0.69 -11.56 -2.38
C ILE A 97 -0.41 -11.49 -0.88
N TYR A 98 0.32 -12.47 -0.36
CA TYR A 98 0.90 -12.44 0.98
C TYR A 98 2.42 -12.57 0.90
N VAL A 99 3.15 -11.55 1.35
CA VAL A 99 4.60 -11.43 1.21
C VAL A 99 5.28 -11.59 2.55
N THR A 100 6.17 -12.57 2.64
CA THR A 100 7.05 -12.84 3.80
C THR A 100 8.52 -12.99 3.40
N GLY A 101 8.84 -12.97 2.09
CA GLY A 101 10.19 -12.90 1.56
C GLY A 101 10.49 -11.54 0.91
N ASN A 102 11.77 -11.15 0.87
CA ASN A 102 12.21 -9.89 0.22
C ASN A 102 12.18 -10.03 -1.32
N ALA A 103 10.99 -10.07 -1.89
CA ALA A 103 10.76 -10.19 -3.33
C ALA A 103 10.75 -8.83 -4.05
N THR A 104 10.91 -8.88 -5.37
CA THR A 104 10.53 -7.80 -6.29
C THR A 104 9.19 -8.16 -6.93
N ILE A 105 8.23 -7.25 -6.91
CA ILE A 105 6.90 -7.41 -7.53
C ILE A 105 6.71 -6.22 -8.47
N ASP A 106 6.59 -6.48 -9.76
CA ASP A 106 6.61 -5.44 -10.78
C ASP A 106 5.55 -5.63 -11.86
N ARG A 107 4.90 -4.54 -12.30
CA ARG A 107 3.98 -4.50 -13.45
C ARG A 107 2.76 -5.42 -13.35
N PHE A 108 2.10 -5.42 -12.19
CA PHE A 108 0.82 -6.12 -12.00
C PHE A 108 -0.33 -5.17 -11.70
N THR A 109 -1.50 -5.49 -12.24
CA THR A 109 -2.77 -5.07 -11.64
C THR A 109 -3.16 -6.10 -10.59
N ILE A 110 -3.27 -5.70 -9.33
CA ILE A 110 -3.64 -6.51 -8.17
C ILE A 110 -5.03 -6.07 -7.75
N GLN A 111 -6.04 -6.90 -8.01
CA GLN A 111 -7.43 -6.48 -7.88
C GLN A 111 -8.37 -7.48 -7.25
N ASN A 112 -9.53 -6.97 -6.82
CA ASN A 112 -10.62 -7.75 -6.25
C ASN A 112 -10.18 -8.67 -5.10
N GLY A 113 -9.16 -8.26 -4.35
CA GLY A 113 -8.81 -8.89 -3.09
C GLY A 113 -9.94 -8.69 -2.09
N PHE A 114 -10.31 -9.71 -1.33
CA PHE A 114 -11.29 -9.61 -0.26
C PHE A 114 -10.90 -10.47 0.93
N VAL A 115 -10.88 -9.90 2.13
CA VAL A 115 -10.60 -10.63 3.37
C VAL A 115 -11.32 -9.99 4.55
N TYR A 116 -11.65 -10.79 5.57
CA TYR A 116 -12.00 -10.31 6.91
C TYR A 116 -10.74 -10.16 7.79
N ALA A 117 -9.75 -9.42 7.28
CA ALA A 117 -8.42 -9.22 7.86
C ALA A 117 -7.68 -8.11 7.10
N ASP A 118 -6.43 -7.82 7.45
CA ASP A 118 -5.65 -6.77 6.78
C ASP A 118 -5.12 -7.14 5.39
N GLY A 119 -4.90 -6.14 4.54
CA GLY A 119 -4.10 -6.26 3.32
C GLY A 119 -4.76 -7.12 2.27
N ALA A 120 -5.93 -6.72 1.76
CA ALA A 120 -6.69 -7.52 0.82
C ALA A 120 -6.03 -7.64 -0.56
N GLY A 121 -5.48 -6.56 -1.09
CA GLY A 121 -4.62 -6.62 -2.26
C GLY A 121 -3.29 -7.31 -1.91
N MET A 122 -2.55 -6.72 -0.98
CA MET A 122 -1.28 -7.26 -0.51
C MET A 122 -1.07 -7.10 0.99
N LYS A 123 -0.69 -8.18 1.67
CA LYS A 123 -0.17 -8.10 3.03
C LYS A 123 1.34 -8.35 3.03
N VAL A 124 2.10 -7.47 3.65
CA VAL A 124 3.55 -7.59 3.83
C VAL A 124 3.83 -7.75 5.31
N HIS A 125 4.59 -8.78 5.66
CA HIS A 125 4.81 -9.14 7.06
C HIS A 125 6.26 -9.54 7.31
N ASN A 126 6.95 -8.81 8.20
CA ASN A 126 8.34 -9.06 8.62
C ASN A 126 9.34 -9.16 7.46
N CYS A 127 9.08 -8.47 6.36
CA CYS A 127 9.97 -8.38 5.20
C CYS A 127 9.92 -6.97 4.58
N SER A 128 10.77 -6.69 3.61
CA SER A 128 10.87 -5.37 2.95
C SER A 128 11.00 -5.56 1.44
N PRO A 129 9.90 -5.92 0.74
CA PRO A 129 9.90 -6.14 -0.70
C PRO A 129 10.03 -4.82 -1.48
N THR A 130 10.39 -4.95 -2.75
CA THR A 130 10.32 -3.87 -3.73
C THR A 130 9.04 -4.06 -4.55
N VAL A 131 8.19 -3.04 -4.62
CA VAL A 131 6.95 -3.05 -5.39
C VAL A 131 6.98 -1.89 -6.38
N THR A 132 6.93 -2.19 -7.67
CA THR A 132 7.07 -1.17 -8.72
C THR A 132 6.00 -1.29 -9.80
N ASN A 133 5.57 -0.15 -10.34
CA ASN A 133 4.67 -0.08 -11.49
C ASN A 133 3.40 -0.94 -11.34
N CYS A 134 2.89 -1.07 -10.11
CA CYS A 134 1.72 -1.89 -9.82
C CYS A 134 0.47 -1.03 -9.61
N ILE A 135 -0.69 -1.60 -9.91
CA ILE A 135 -2.00 -1.01 -9.66
C ILE A 135 -2.74 -1.88 -8.65
N PHE A 136 -3.02 -1.36 -7.46
CA PHE A 136 -3.90 -1.97 -6.47
C PHE A 136 -5.30 -1.42 -6.67
N SER A 137 -6.24 -2.23 -7.16
CA SER A 137 -7.59 -1.74 -7.45
C SER A 137 -8.71 -2.58 -6.86
N SER A 138 -9.72 -1.91 -6.27
CA SER A 138 -10.96 -2.56 -5.83
C SER A 138 -10.72 -3.71 -4.85
N ASN A 139 -9.69 -3.59 -4.02
CA ASN A 139 -9.40 -4.53 -2.94
C ASN A 139 -10.11 -4.08 -1.66
N HIS A 140 -10.65 -5.03 -0.90
CA HIS A 140 -11.48 -4.78 0.27
C HIS A 140 -11.01 -5.61 1.48
N ALA A 141 -10.40 -4.95 2.45
CA ALA A 141 -10.16 -5.50 3.78
C ALA A 141 -11.40 -5.21 4.64
N ASP A 142 -12.32 -6.16 4.72
CA ASP A 142 -13.63 -6.03 5.36
C ASP A 142 -13.55 -6.32 6.87
N GLY A 143 -14.55 -5.85 7.60
CA GLY A 143 -14.72 -6.05 9.03
C GLY A 143 -13.97 -5.04 9.89
N GLY A 144 -14.28 -5.07 11.19
CA GLY A 144 -13.84 -4.02 12.11
C GLY A 144 -12.36 -3.98 12.48
N ASP A 145 -11.58 -4.95 12.00
CA ASP A 145 -10.11 -4.98 12.12
C ASP A 145 -9.46 -4.97 10.72
N GLY A 146 -10.21 -4.61 9.67
CA GLY A 146 -9.79 -4.70 8.28
C GLY A 146 -8.94 -3.51 7.85
N ASP A 147 -7.62 -3.58 8.07
CA ASP A 147 -6.68 -2.51 7.69
C ASP A 147 -6.12 -2.67 6.27
N GLY A 148 -5.83 -1.56 5.58
CA GLY A 148 -5.01 -1.58 4.36
C GLY A 148 -5.67 -2.30 3.20
N GLY A 149 -6.80 -1.78 2.70
CA GLY A 149 -7.57 -2.42 1.61
C GLY A 149 -6.69 -2.79 0.41
N GLY A 150 -5.89 -1.84 -0.07
CA GLY A 150 -4.90 -2.09 -1.12
C GLY A 150 -3.67 -2.84 -0.60
N MET A 151 -2.99 -2.28 0.42
CA MET A 151 -1.79 -2.86 1.01
C MET A 151 -1.72 -2.66 2.52
N HIS A 152 -1.27 -3.68 3.25
CA HIS A 152 -0.99 -3.57 4.68
C HIS A 152 0.43 -4.02 4.99
N ASN A 153 1.21 -3.15 5.64
CA ASN A 153 2.58 -3.39 6.07
C ASN A 153 2.63 -3.59 7.58
N TRP A 154 3.14 -4.74 8.02
CA TRP A 154 3.33 -5.04 9.42
C TRP A 154 4.80 -5.35 9.73
N ASN A 155 5.44 -4.48 10.51
CA ASN A 155 6.87 -4.58 10.83
C ASN A 155 7.71 -4.74 9.54
N SER A 156 7.41 -3.87 8.56
CA SER A 156 7.86 -4.00 7.19
C SER A 156 8.18 -2.63 6.58
N SER A 157 9.31 -2.53 5.88
CA SER A 157 9.75 -1.28 5.25
C SER A 157 9.88 -1.46 3.73
N PRO A 158 8.77 -1.68 3.00
CA PRO A 158 8.84 -1.88 1.56
C PRO A 158 9.33 -0.62 0.83
N THR A 159 9.89 -0.82 -0.36
CA THR A 159 10.13 0.26 -1.32
C THR A 159 9.06 0.19 -2.39
N VAL A 160 8.19 1.20 -2.45
CA VAL A 160 7.05 1.26 -3.37
C VAL A 160 7.22 2.43 -4.32
N THR A 161 7.28 2.17 -5.63
CA THR A 161 7.55 3.22 -6.62
C THR A 161 6.62 3.12 -7.83
N ASN A 162 6.14 4.27 -8.32
CA ASN A 162 5.27 4.36 -9.49
C ASN A 162 4.01 3.47 -9.38
N CYS A 163 3.46 3.34 -8.17
CA CYS A 163 2.28 2.50 -7.95
C CYS A 163 1.00 3.34 -7.81
N VAL A 164 -0.13 2.74 -8.18
CA VAL A 164 -1.45 3.35 -8.02
C VAL A 164 -2.27 2.50 -7.06
N PHE A 165 -2.84 3.11 -6.03
CA PHE A 165 -3.80 2.52 -5.11
C PHE A 165 -5.14 3.20 -5.36
N GLN A 166 -6.09 2.49 -5.96
CA GLN A 166 -7.37 3.08 -6.35
C GLN A 166 -8.60 2.27 -5.96
N ASN A 167 -9.65 2.96 -5.50
CA ASN A 167 -10.93 2.35 -5.13
C ASN A 167 -10.78 1.20 -4.13
N ASN A 168 -9.76 1.22 -3.28
CA ASN A 168 -9.59 0.21 -2.24
C ASN A 168 -10.33 0.63 -0.98
N ILE A 169 -10.81 -0.37 -0.25
CA ILE A 169 -11.69 -0.21 0.89
C ILE A 169 -11.10 -0.92 2.10
N ALA A 170 -11.05 -0.23 3.23
CA ALA A 170 -10.76 -0.80 4.54
C ALA A 170 -12.02 -0.69 5.42
N GLY A 171 -12.29 -1.72 6.21
CA GLY A 171 -13.34 -1.68 7.23
C GLY A 171 -12.94 -0.79 8.41
N ASP A 172 -11.63 -0.77 8.72
CA ASP A 172 -11.00 0.02 9.78
C ASP A 172 -10.09 1.12 9.19
N ASP A 173 -8.77 0.95 9.17
CA ASP A 173 -7.84 2.02 8.83
C ASP A 173 -7.17 1.85 7.45
N GLY A 174 -6.86 2.95 6.77
CA GLY A 174 -5.97 2.95 5.61
C GLY A 174 -6.60 2.31 4.37
N GLY A 175 -7.63 2.91 3.78
CA GLY A 175 -8.35 2.33 2.63
C GLY A 175 -7.42 1.88 1.49
N GLY A 176 -6.43 2.70 1.14
CA GLY A 176 -5.39 2.37 0.17
C GLY A 176 -4.23 1.61 0.79
N LEU A 177 -3.69 2.11 1.89
CA LEU A 177 -2.49 1.58 2.53
C LEU A 177 -2.51 1.80 4.05
N CYS A 178 -2.12 0.77 4.80
CA CYS A 178 -1.86 0.88 6.23
C CYS A 178 -0.41 0.47 6.56
N ASN A 179 0.32 1.33 7.27
CA ASN A 179 1.65 1.05 7.82
C ASN A 179 1.57 0.95 9.34
N LYS A 180 1.82 -0.25 9.86
CA LYS A 180 1.62 -0.57 11.28
C LYS A 180 2.86 -1.23 11.88
N SER A 181 3.13 -0.95 13.16
CA SER A 181 4.16 -1.63 13.96
C SER A 181 5.60 -1.50 13.45
N GLY A 182 6.12 -0.28 13.30
CA GLY A 182 7.51 -0.04 12.88
C GLY A 182 7.71 -0.04 11.37
N SER A 183 6.62 0.01 10.61
CA SER A 183 6.65 -0.05 9.16
C SER A 183 7.08 1.29 8.57
N SER A 184 8.35 1.40 8.15
CA SER A 184 8.97 2.66 7.72
C SER A 184 9.35 2.60 6.24
N GLY A 185 8.38 2.24 5.40
CA GLY A 185 8.56 2.10 3.95
C GLY A 185 8.80 3.43 3.24
N THR A 186 9.27 3.34 1.99
CA THR A 186 9.43 4.51 1.10
C THR A 186 8.43 4.41 -0.05
N PHE A 187 7.71 5.50 -0.30
CA PHE A 187 6.67 5.60 -1.32
C PHE A 187 7.02 6.75 -2.24
N THR A 188 7.33 6.45 -3.51
CA THR A 188 7.80 7.45 -4.48
C THR A 188 6.92 7.43 -5.73
N ASN A 189 6.48 8.61 -6.18
CA ASN A 189 5.64 8.76 -7.37
C ASN A 189 4.38 7.88 -7.32
N CYS A 190 3.78 7.72 -6.14
CA CYS A 190 2.59 6.90 -5.97
C CYS A 190 1.32 7.75 -6.01
N VAL A 191 0.21 7.15 -6.43
CA VAL A 191 -1.11 7.78 -6.44
C VAL A 191 -2.05 6.97 -5.56
N PHE A 192 -2.67 7.62 -4.58
CA PHE A 192 -3.75 7.08 -3.76
C PHE A 192 -5.03 7.79 -4.18
N SER A 193 -5.92 7.11 -4.91
CA SER A 193 -7.13 7.72 -5.47
C SER A 193 -8.42 7.01 -5.08
N ASN A 194 -9.39 7.75 -4.56
CA ASN A 194 -10.73 7.22 -4.24
C ASN A 194 -10.71 5.99 -3.32
N ASN A 195 -9.71 5.88 -2.44
CA ASN A 195 -9.72 4.87 -1.42
C ASN A 195 -10.57 5.34 -0.23
N SER A 196 -11.16 4.40 0.51
CA SER A 196 -12.03 4.75 1.61
C SER A 196 -12.01 3.79 2.80
N THR A 197 -12.38 4.30 3.96
CA THR A 197 -12.76 3.50 5.13
C THR A 197 -14.30 3.41 5.24
N GLN A 198 -14.84 2.32 5.80
CA GLN A 198 -16.30 2.14 5.93
C GLN A 198 -16.86 2.49 7.31
N GLY A 199 -16.06 2.43 8.39
CA GLY A 199 -16.60 2.67 9.73
C GLY A 199 -17.36 1.49 10.29
N ASP A 200 -17.03 0.28 9.85
CA ASP A 200 -17.77 -0.93 10.15
C ASP A 200 -17.45 -1.48 11.56
N ASN A 201 -16.52 -0.84 12.27
CA ASN A 201 -16.16 -1.18 13.63
C ASN A 201 -16.94 -0.41 14.70
N GLN A 202 -17.20 -1.12 15.80
CA GLN A 202 -17.83 -0.58 17.00
C GLN A 202 -16.82 0.10 17.94
N ASP A 203 -15.53 0.13 17.59
CA ASP A 203 -14.44 0.65 18.43
C ASP A 203 -14.07 2.11 18.11
N GLY A 204 -14.61 2.67 17.02
CA GLY A 204 -14.47 4.09 16.68
C GLY A 204 -13.10 4.45 16.11
N LYS A 205 -12.38 3.53 15.47
CA LYS A 205 -11.15 3.79 14.72
C LYS A 205 -11.46 3.56 13.25
N SER A 206 -11.21 4.51 12.37
CA SER A 206 -11.49 4.38 10.92
C SER A 206 -10.86 5.58 10.24
N ASP A 207 -9.55 5.67 10.31
CA ASP A 207 -8.77 6.83 9.94
C ASP A 207 -7.97 6.57 8.64
N GLY A 208 -7.60 7.63 7.94
CA GLY A 208 -6.73 7.53 6.78
C GLY A 208 -7.40 6.90 5.55
N GLY A 209 -8.35 7.61 4.93
CA GLY A 209 -9.07 7.11 3.74
C GLY A 209 -8.14 6.61 2.64
N GLY A 210 -7.07 7.38 2.36
CA GLY A 210 -5.98 6.95 1.50
C GLY A 210 -4.95 6.11 2.24
N VAL A 211 -4.34 6.69 3.28
CA VAL A 211 -3.22 6.09 4.01
C VAL A 211 -3.37 6.25 5.51
N PHE A 212 -3.08 5.19 6.27
CA PHE A 212 -2.92 5.26 7.71
C PHE A 212 -1.53 4.83 8.16
N ASN A 213 -0.89 5.62 9.02
CA ASN A 213 0.42 5.33 9.58
C ASN A 213 0.34 5.31 11.10
N THR A 214 0.68 4.17 11.70
CA THR A 214 0.56 4.01 13.14
C THR A 214 1.52 3.00 13.78
N SER A 215 1.56 3.00 15.10
CA SER A 215 2.12 1.97 15.96
C SER A 215 1.07 0.87 16.23
N SER A 216 1.40 -0.14 17.05
CA SER A 216 0.44 -1.17 17.49
C SER A 216 0.56 -1.42 18.98
N GLU A 217 -0.55 -1.67 19.67
CA GLU A 217 -0.54 -2.01 21.09
C GLU A 217 0.34 -3.24 21.41
N THR A 218 0.42 -4.19 20.48
CA THR A 218 1.23 -5.41 20.64
C THR A 218 2.70 -5.22 20.26
N ASN A 219 3.01 -4.18 19.49
CA ASN A 219 4.36 -3.80 19.07
C ASN A 219 4.40 -2.28 18.93
N PRO A 220 4.75 -1.55 20.00
CA PRO A 220 4.56 -0.11 20.04
C PRO A 220 5.53 0.63 19.11
N VAL A 221 6.43 -0.04 18.38
CA VAL A 221 7.34 0.67 17.48
C VAL A 221 6.56 1.51 16.45
N CYS A 222 6.84 2.81 16.43
CA CYS A 222 6.21 3.76 15.53
C CYS A 222 6.61 3.55 14.07
N SER A 223 5.63 3.67 13.17
CA SER A 223 5.83 3.63 11.72
C SER A 223 6.22 5.02 11.22
N ASN A 224 7.37 5.14 10.55
CA ASN A 224 7.89 6.41 10.03
C ASN A 224 8.09 6.36 8.51
N PRO A 225 7.03 6.14 7.72
CA PRO A 225 7.15 6.08 6.27
C PRO A 225 7.48 7.45 5.66
N SER A 226 8.04 7.41 4.45
CA SER A 226 8.30 8.60 3.65
C SER A 226 7.53 8.56 2.33
N PHE A 227 6.82 9.64 2.03
CA PHE A 227 6.08 9.84 0.80
C PHE A 227 6.74 10.98 0.01
N THR A 228 7.18 10.68 -1.21
CA THR A 228 7.83 11.65 -2.09
C THR A 228 7.13 11.69 -3.44
N ASN A 229 6.78 12.89 -3.91
CA ASN A 229 6.07 13.12 -5.17
C ASN A 229 4.77 12.28 -5.28
N CYS A 230 4.07 12.09 -4.17
CA CYS A 230 2.84 11.30 -4.14
C CYS A 230 1.60 12.18 -4.27
N VAL A 231 0.52 11.61 -4.81
CA VAL A 231 -0.78 12.28 -4.95
C VAL A 231 -1.82 11.50 -4.16
N PHE A 232 -2.55 12.18 -3.29
CA PHE A 232 -3.68 11.68 -2.53
C PHE A 232 -4.91 12.42 -3.05
N THR A 233 -5.80 11.74 -3.77
CA THR A 233 -6.94 12.36 -4.44
C THR A 233 -8.27 11.66 -4.21
N GLY A 234 -9.32 12.40 -3.88
CA GLY A 234 -10.67 11.82 -3.77
C GLY A 234 -10.81 10.74 -2.69
N ASN A 235 -9.82 10.59 -1.80
CA ASN A 235 -9.91 9.60 -0.73
C ASN A 235 -10.85 10.10 0.36
N SER A 236 -11.56 9.16 0.98
CA SER A 236 -12.62 9.51 1.95
C SER A 236 -12.57 8.64 3.18
N THR A 237 -12.95 9.21 4.32
CA THR A 237 -13.01 8.47 5.58
C THR A 237 -14.21 8.89 6.41
N VAL A 238 -14.71 7.96 7.21
CA VAL A 238 -15.78 8.22 8.19
C VAL A 238 -15.29 8.88 9.47
N ARG A 239 -13.97 9.00 9.67
CA ARG A 239 -13.38 9.72 10.81
C ARG A 239 -12.35 10.73 10.36
N ASP A 240 -11.07 10.53 10.68
CA ASP A 240 -10.02 11.53 10.49
C ASP A 240 -9.11 11.20 9.31
N GLY A 241 -8.65 12.23 8.59
CA GLY A 241 -7.60 12.07 7.59
C GLY A 241 -8.10 11.48 6.28
N GLY A 242 -8.86 12.24 5.48
CA GLY A 242 -9.40 11.74 4.21
C GLY A 242 -8.30 11.24 3.27
N GLY A 243 -7.25 12.04 3.06
CA GLY A 243 -6.08 11.65 2.28
C GLY A 243 -5.13 10.76 3.07
N ALA A 244 -4.73 11.19 4.25
CA ALA A 244 -3.87 10.41 5.15
C ALA A 244 -4.16 10.69 6.64
N CYS A 245 -3.85 9.73 7.50
CA CYS A 245 -3.80 9.96 8.94
C CYS A 245 -2.52 9.36 9.55
N ASP A 246 -1.86 10.16 10.39
CA ASP A 246 -0.69 9.78 11.17
C ASP A 246 -1.04 9.82 12.66
N ALA A 247 -0.91 8.68 13.36
CA ALA A 247 -1.29 8.58 14.76
C ALA A 247 -0.42 7.57 15.54
N ASP A 248 -0.08 7.87 16.80
CA ASP A 248 0.42 6.85 17.74
C ASP A 248 -0.71 6.28 18.58
N GLN A 249 -1.12 5.05 18.29
CA GLN A 249 -2.19 4.39 19.07
C GLN A 249 -1.74 3.94 20.47
N THR A 250 -0.45 4.02 20.82
CA THR A 250 0.06 3.46 22.09
C THR A 250 0.43 4.50 23.14
N GLY A 251 0.90 5.68 22.76
CA GLY A 251 1.43 6.69 23.69
C GLY A 251 2.65 6.23 24.48
N THR A 252 3.33 5.14 24.06
CA THR A 252 4.37 4.46 24.86
C THR A 252 5.73 4.34 24.17
N SER A 253 5.78 4.57 22.87
CA SER A 253 7.01 4.65 22.07
C SER A 253 7.14 6.06 21.54
N GLY A 254 8.37 6.51 21.25
CA GLY A 254 8.59 7.89 20.81
C GLY A 254 7.69 8.31 19.64
N ASP A 255 7.40 9.60 19.57
CA ASP A 255 6.48 10.24 18.63
C ASP A 255 6.75 9.78 17.16
N PRO A 256 5.74 9.24 16.42
CA PRO A 256 5.91 8.85 15.02
C PRO A 256 6.19 10.09 14.17
N THR A 257 7.14 9.97 13.25
CA THR A 257 7.61 11.06 12.37
C THR A 257 7.47 10.75 10.87
N PRO A 258 6.28 10.38 10.36
CA PRO A 258 6.05 10.27 8.92
C PRO A 258 6.46 11.55 8.17
N SER A 259 6.88 11.40 6.91
CA SER A 259 7.30 12.55 6.10
C SER A 259 6.63 12.58 4.73
N TYR A 260 6.26 13.79 4.30
CA TYR A 260 5.64 14.05 3.01
C TYR A 260 6.43 15.15 2.30
N THR A 261 6.99 14.85 1.14
CA THR A 261 7.78 15.79 0.34
C THR A 261 7.21 15.90 -1.06
N ASN A 262 6.94 17.12 -1.52
CA ASN A 262 6.37 17.40 -2.84
C ASN A 262 5.06 16.62 -3.10
N CYS A 263 4.25 16.41 -2.06
CA CYS A 263 3.00 15.67 -2.17
C CYS A 263 1.81 16.59 -2.42
N VAL A 264 0.77 16.05 -3.07
CA VAL A 264 -0.48 16.76 -3.33
C VAL A 264 -1.63 16.03 -2.67
N PHE A 265 -2.42 16.75 -1.88
CA PHE A 265 -3.68 16.31 -1.29
C PHE A 265 -4.80 17.10 -1.95
N TYR A 266 -5.62 16.43 -2.77
CA TYR A 266 -6.64 17.05 -3.61
C TYR A 266 -8.01 16.39 -3.45
N ASP A 267 -9.07 17.17 -3.21
CA ASP A 267 -10.46 16.66 -3.13
C ASP A 267 -10.63 15.48 -2.14
N ASN A 268 -9.84 15.39 -1.07
CA ASN A 268 -10.03 14.36 -0.04
C ASN A 268 -11.06 14.83 1.00
N SER A 269 -11.78 13.89 1.60
CA SER A 269 -12.85 14.21 2.56
C SER A 269 -12.80 13.37 3.83
N ALA A 270 -13.00 14.01 4.98
CA ALA A 270 -13.14 13.37 6.29
C ALA A 270 -14.51 13.71 6.91
N SER A 271 -15.14 12.74 7.58
CA SER A 271 -16.40 13.04 8.28
C SER A 271 -16.17 13.73 9.63
N ASP A 272 -15.03 13.48 10.28
CA ASP A 272 -14.62 14.20 11.49
C ASP A 272 -13.62 15.30 11.10
N ASP A 273 -12.31 15.05 11.22
CA ASP A 273 -11.27 16.06 11.04
C ASP A 273 -10.26 15.75 9.92
N GLY A 274 -9.55 16.78 9.44
CA GLY A 274 -8.36 16.56 8.60
C GLY A 274 -8.69 16.04 7.21
N GLY A 275 -9.48 16.77 6.42
CA GLY A 275 -9.93 16.31 5.10
C GLY A 275 -8.77 15.86 4.20
N GLY A 276 -7.68 16.63 4.15
CA GLY A 276 -6.45 16.25 3.47
C GLY A 276 -5.59 15.32 4.31
N ILE A 277 -5.20 15.76 5.50
CA ILE A 277 -4.41 14.97 6.45
C ILE A 277 -4.82 15.23 7.91
N SER A 278 -4.80 14.18 8.74
CA SER A 278 -4.88 14.30 10.20
C SER A 278 -3.58 13.82 10.83
N ILE A 279 -3.01 14.64 11.72
CA ILE A 279 -1.81 14.32 12.50
C ILE A 279 -2.21 14.39 13.97
N LYS A 280 -2.21 13.25 14.64
CA LYS A 280 -2.77 13.16 15.99
C LYS A 280 -1.97 12.24 16.89
N ASP A 281 -2.40 12.21 18.15
CA ASP A 281 -1.95 11.25 19.14
C ASP A 281 -0.46 11.24 19.47
N GLY A 282 0.26 12.34 19.21
CA GLY A 282 1.71 12.44 19.42
C GLY A 282 2.51 12.26 18.14
N ALA A 283 1.87 12.11 16.98
CA ALA A 283 2.59 12.16 15.71
C ALA A 283 3.19 13.55 15.44
N ASP A 284 4.40 13.56 14.87
CA ASP A 284 5.26 14.71 14.58
C ASP A 284 5.67 14.74 13.09
N SER A 285 4.69 14.64 12.20
CA SER A 285 4.96 14.52 10.76
C SER A 285 5.60 15.79 10.19
N THR A 286 6.49 15.60 9.21
CA THR A 286 7.12 16.70 8.46
C THR A 286 6.60 16.77 7.03
N LEU A 287 6.00 17.90 6.67
CA LEU A 287 5.45 18.18 5.36
C LEU A 287 6.24 19.29 4.68
N THR A 288 6.87 18.98 3.56
CA THR A 288 7.71 19.92 2.80
C THR A 288 7.22 20.05 1.37
N ASN A 289 7.04 21.28 0.90
CA ASN A 289 6.57 21.60 -0.46
C ASN A 289 5.25 20.88 -0.83
N CYS A 290 4.36 20.67 0.15
CA CYS A 290 3.10 19.98 -0.09
C CYS A 290 1.98 20.96 -0.47
N VAL A 291 1.00 20.45 -1.23
CA VAL A 291 -0.14 21.24 -1.70
C VAL A 291 -1.44 20.58 -1.24
N PHE A 292 -2.26 21.32 -0.52
CA PHE A 292 -3.58 20.92 -0.03
C PHE A 292 -4.65 21.73 -0.74
N VAL A 293 -5.40 21.10 -1.63
CA VAL A 293 -6.41 21.76 -2.46
C VAL A 293 -7.77 21.09 -2.33
N ASN A 294 -8.81 21.89 -2.06
CA ASN A 294 -10.21 21.44 -2.06
C ASN A 294 -10.52 20.25 -1.14
N ASN A 295 -9.70 20.02 -0.12
CA ASN A 295 -9.99 19.00 0.87
C ASN A 295 -11.08 19.50 1.81
N SER A 296 -11.89 18.58 2.33
CA SER A 296 -13.04 18.92 3.16
C SER A 296 -13.13 18.05 4.41
N SER A 297 -13.52 18.65 5.53
CA SER A 297 -13.92 17.92 6.73
C SER A 297 -15.27 18.42 7.24
N SER A 298 -16.03 17.57 7.94
CA SER A 298 -17.32 18.02 8.50
C SER A 298 -17.17 18.68 9.88
N ASP A 299 -16.08 18.43 10.60
CA ASP A 299 -15.74 19.13 11.85
C ASP A 299 -14.60 20.13 11.59
N LYS A 300 -13.32 19.76 11.76
CA LYS A 300 -12.20 20.72 11.73
C LYS A 300 -11.08 20.35 10.77
N GLY A 301 -10.28 21.34 10.37
CA GLY A 301 -9.06 21.08 9.60
C GLY A 301 -9.31 20.55 8.20
N GLY A 302 -9.99 21.31 7.34
CA GLY A 302 -10.36 20.84 6.00
C GLY A 302 -9.17 20.38 5.17
N GLY A 303 -8.08 21.15 5.18
CA GLY A 303 -6.80 20.74 4.60
C GLY A 303 -6.00 19.85 5.53
N ALA A 304 -5.74 20.32 6.75
CA ALA A 304 -5.00 19.57 7.76
C ALA A 304 -5.53 19.81 9.18
N GLN A 305 -5.48 18.77 10.01
CA GLN A 305 -5.76 18.84 11.45
C GLN A 305 -4.56 18.32 12.24
N ASN A 306 -4.18 19.06 13.28
CA ASN A 306 -3.19 18.62 14.27
C ASN A 306 -3.84 18.60 15.66
N THR A 307 -3.77 17.48 16.38
CA THR A 307 -4.36 17.37 17.73
C THR A 307 -3.41 16.76 18.76
N LYS A 308 -3.56 17.23 20.01
CA LYS A 308 -2.91 16.78 21.27
C LYS A 308 -1.65 17.58 21.61
N SER A 309 -1.44 17.80 22.92
CA SER A 309 -0.44 18.74 23.45
C SER A 309 1.03 18.41 23.18
N SER A 310 1.35 17.20 22.67
CA SER A 310 2.70 16.79 22.29
C SER A 310 2.93 16.74 20.78
N THR A 311 1.88 16.86 19.95
CA THR A 311 1.98 16.84 18.49
C THR A 311 2.52 18.18 17.97
N ASN A 312 3.64 18.14 17.26
CA ASN A 312 4.36 19.29 16.74
C ASN A 312 4.78 19.12 15.25
N PRO A 313 3.81 18.99 14.33
CA PRO A 313 4.09 18.80 12.92
C PRO A 313 4.69 20.05 12.28
N SER A 314 5.56 19.82 11.30
CA SER A 314 6.26 20.89 10.58
C SER A 314 5.72 21.03 9.17
N TYR A 315 5.23 22.22 8.82
CA TYR A 315 4.77 22.57 7.47
C TYR A 315 5.72 23.58 6.84
N ILE A 316 6.56 23.11 5.91
CA ILE A 316 7.60 23.89 5.25
C ILE A 316 7.20 24.10 3.80
N ASN A 317 7.07 25.35 3.35
CA ASN A 317 6.68 25.70 1.98
C ASN A 317 5.38 25.03 1.49
N CYS A 318 4.43 24.80 2.41
CA CYS A 318 3.16 24.17 2.08
C CYS A 318 2.12 25.22 1.62
N THR A 319 1.25 24.82 0.68
CA THR A 319 0.16 25.65 0.17
C THR A 319 -1.19 25.04 0.53
N PHE A 320 -2.10 25.85 1.06
CA PHE A 320 -3.49 25.46 1.37
C PHE A 320 -4.45 26.35 0.58
N TYR A 321 -5.31 25.76 -0.26
CA TYR A 321 -6.23 26.50 -1.12
C TYR A 321 -7.57 25.78 -1.29
N GLY A 322 -8.68 26.51 -1.18
CA GLY A 322 -10.02 25.95 -1.42
C GLY A 322 -10.49 24.87 -0.42
N ASN A 323 -9.72 24.60 0.64
CA ASN A 323 -10.10 23.63 1.66
C ASN A 323 -11.22 24.18 2.56
N SER A 324 -12.07 23.30 3.08
CA SER A 324 -13.25 23.68 3.89
C SER A 324 -13.46 22.76 5.09
N ALA A 325 -13.94 23.33 6.20
CA ALA A 325 -14.29 22.61 7.43
C ALA A 325 -15.69 23.06 7.86
N GLY A 326 -16.46 22.20 8.53
CA GLY A 326 -17.79 22.54 9.02
C GLY A 326 -17.79 23.46 10.24
N ASP A 327 -16.77 23.36 11.09
CA ASP A 327 -16.56 24.18 12.28
C ASP A 327 -15.34 25.11 12.11
N ASP A 328 -14.13 24.63 12.44
CA ASP A 328 -12.91 25.45 12.50
C ASP A 328 -11.79 25.00 11.54
N GLY A 329 -11.03 25.97 11.04
CA GLY A 329 -9.75 25.71 10.36
C GLY A 329 -9.86 25.06 8.99
N GLY A 330 -10.61 25.67 8.06
CA GLY A 330 -10.75 25.15 6.68
C GLY A 330 -9.43 24.83 5.99
N GLY A 331 -8.38 25.65 6.18
CA GLY A 331 -7.02 25.34 5.70
C GLY A 331 -6.27 24.36 6.62
N ILE A 332 -5.96 24.83 7.83
CA ILE A 332 -5.27 24.05 8.86
C ILE A 332 -5.81 24.43 10.24
N ILE A 333 -5.86 23.46 11.16
CA ILE A 333 -6.09 23.70 12.59
C ILE A 333 -5.02 23.00 13.44
N SER A 334 -4.66 23.60 14.56
CA SER A 334 -3.76 23.02 15.57
C SER A 334 -4.33 23.27 16.96
N GLN A 335 -4.54 22.21 17.73
CA GLN A 335 -5.17 22.23 19.07
C GLN A 335 -4.34 21.51 20.13
#